data_AF-A0ABD1URI5-F1
#
_entry.id   AF-A0ABD1URI5-F1
#
_cell.length_a   1.000
_cell.length_b   1.000
_cell.length_c   1.000
_cell.angle_alpha   90.00
_cell.angle_beta   90.00
_cell.angle_gamma   90.00
#
_symmetry.space_group_name_H-M   'P 1'
#
loop_
_entity.id
_entity.type
_entity.pdbx_description
1 polymer ?
#
loop_
_entity_poly.entity_id
_entity_poly.type
_entity_poly.pdbx_seq_one_letter_code
_entity_poly.pdbx_strand_id
1 'polypeptide(L)'
;MGRADPLPCLTHLGHLLNPGDYALGYDLYGANSNDVELDRYKGLIIPEVKLIKKSYEEKRQRKRNKPRSWKLKSLIMEIDNSTRGRDHEEKIDSEYEQFKRDLVENPELRFNISLYRNKEYQPSEMASNTDGEDFPSIRIEELLADLELSDEEMGDGSTRE
;
A
#
# COMPACT_ATOMS: atom_id res chain seq x y z
N MET A 1 -18.32 3.02 -26.63
CA MET A 1 -17.04 3.62 -26.20
C MET A 1 -17.22 5.13 -26.26
N GLY A 2 -17.48 5.75 -25.12
CA GLY A 2 -17.75 7.19 -25.05
C GLY A 2 -16.48 7.99 -25.33
N ARG A 3 -16.53 8.85 -26.34
CA ARG A 3 -15.55 9.94 -26.46
C ARG A 3 -15.88 10.94 -25.36
N ALA A 4 -15.06 10.96 -24.32
CA ALA A 4 -14.95 12.13 -23.46
C ALA A 4 -13.87 13.02 -24.08
N ASP A 5 -14.19 14.29 -24.27
CA ASP A 5 -13.21 15.25 -24.76
C ASP A 5 -12.16 15.49 -23.67
N PRO A 6 -10.86 15.53 -24.01
CA PRO A 6 -9.80 15.73 -23.03
C PRO A 6 -9.90 17.12 -22.42
N LEU A 7 -10.03 17.19 -21.09
CA LEU A 7 -10.10 18.44 -20.34
C LEU A 7 -8.72 18.86 -19.83
N PRO A 8 -8.27 20.10 -20.05
CA PRO A 8 -7.05 20.61 -19.44
C PRO A 8 -7.24 20.77 -17.93
N CYS A 9 -6.33 20.19 -17.14
CA CYS A 9 -6.37 20.31 -15.69
C CYS A 9 -5.04 20.84 -15.14
N LEU A 10 -5.12 21.89 -14.30
CA LEU A 10 -3.97 22.38 -13.54
C LEU A 10 -3.87 21.61 -12.23
N THR A 11 -2.75 20.93 -12.02
CA THR A 11 -2.57 20.01 -10.89
C THR A 11 -1.24 20.26 -10.20
N HIS A 12 -1.21 20.09 -8.88
CA HIS A 12 0.02 20.12 -8.08
C HIS A 12 0.78 18.78 -8.13
N LEU A 13 0.19 17.75 -8.75
CA LEU A 13 0.75 16.41 -8.89
C LEU A 13 1.60 16.25 -10.16
N GLY A 14 1.99 17.36 -10.81
CA GLY A 14 2.72 17.33 -12.08
C GLY A 14 4.05 16.57 -12.02
N HIS A 15 4.75 16.61 -10.88
CA HIS A 15 5.97 15.83 -10.68
C HIS A 15 5.72 14.33 -10.47
N LEU A 16 4.50 13.95 -10.09
CA LEU A 16 4.15 12.58 -9.72
C LEU A 16 3.45 11.84 -10.86
N LEU A 17 2.70 12.52 -11.73
CA LEU A 17 1.89 11.90 -12.78
C LEU A 17 2.67 11.79 -14.10
N ASN A 18 2.71 10.57 -14.65
CA ASN A 18 3.19 10.29 -16.00
C ASN A 18 2.02 9.95 -16.93
N PRO A 19 2.18 10.09 -18.27
CA PRO A 19 1.16 9.65 -19.22
C PRO A 19 0.77 8.18 -19.01
N GLY A 20 -0.53 7.92 -18.86
CA GLY A 20 -1.08 6.59 -18.58
C GLY A 20 -1.25 6.26 -17.10
N ASP A 21 -0.78 7.10 -16.18
CA ASP A 21 -1.06 6.94 -14.74
C ASP A 21 -2.52 7.27 -14.42
N TYR A 22 -3.01 6.64 -13.35
CA TYR A 22 -4.34 6.91 -12.79
C TYR A 22 -4.26 7.93 -11.66
N ALA A 23 -5.27 8.77 -11.52
CA ALA A 23 -5.40 9.73 -10.43
C ALA A 23 -6.83 9.76 -9.88
N LEU A 24 -6.95 10.07 -8.60
CA LEU A 24 -8.23 10.34 -7.94
C LEU A 24 -8.43 11.85 -7.86
N GLY A 25 -9.65 12.28 -8.08
CA GLY A 25 -10.02 13.68 -8.07
C GLY A 25 -11.52 13.89 -7.97
N TYR A 26 -11.90 15.15 -7.76
CA TYR A 26 -13.28 15.60 -7.83
C TYR A 26 -13.61 16.05 -9.25
N ASP A 27 -14.73 15.55 -9.75
CA ASP A 27 -15.42 16.12 -10.92
C ASP A 27 -16.35 17.22 -10.43
N LEU A 28 -15.97 18.46 -10.71
CA LEU A 28 -16.72 19.66 -10.32
C LEU A 28 -17.68 20.11 -11.42
N TYR A 29 -17.54 19.59 -12.66
CA TYR A 29 -18.43 19.91 -13.76
C TYR A 29 -19.85 19.39 -13.52
N GLY A 30 -19.97 18.14 -13.04
CA GLY A 30 -21.25 17.52 -12.69
C GLY A 30 -21.73 17.80 -11.25
N ALA A 31 -20.95 18.51 -10.44
CA ALA A 31 -21.24 18.69 -9.03
C ALA A 31 -22.28 19.79 -8.80
N ASN A 32 -23.48 19.41 -8.34
CA ASN A 32 -24.46 20.36 -7.83
C ASN A 32 -24.09 20.74 -6.39
N SER A 33 -23.49 21.91 -6.21
CA SER A 33 -23.14 22.45 -4.90
C SER A 33 -24.22 23.43 -4.42
N ASN A 34 -24.71 23.21 -3.20
CA ASN A 34 -25.58 24.15 -2.48
C ASN A 34 -24.81 24.78 -1.32
N ASP A 35 -23.63 25.35 -1.64
CA ASP A 35 -22.76 25.96 -0.64
C ASP A 35 -22.81 27.49 -0.78
N VAL A 36 -23.21 28.15 0.31
CA VAL A 36 -23.32 29.61 0.40
C VAL A 36 -21.94 30.27 0.29
N GLU A 37 -20.86 29.57 0.65
CA GLU A 37 -19.47 30.02 0.44
C GLU A 37 -19.16 30.13 -1.05
N LEU A 38 -19.44 29.08 -1.84
CA LEU A 38 -19.19 29.04 -3.29
C LEU A 38 -19.97 30.13 -4.02
N ASP A 39 -21.18 30.44 -3.52
CA ASP A 39 -22.01 31.52 -4.03
C ASP A 39 -21.35 32.90 -3.93
N ARG A 40 -20.50 33.13 -2.93
CA ARG A 40 -19.72 34.38 -2.80
C ARG A 40 -18.58 34.47 -3.80
N TYR A 41 -18.16 33.35 -4.37
CA TYR A 41 -17.07 33.24 -5.34
C TYR A 41 -17.57 33.02 -6.78
N LYS A 42 -18.86 33.28 -7.06
CA LYS A 42 -19.49 33.18 -8.41
C LYS A 42 -18.76 33.89 -9.56
N GLY A 43 -17.84 34.81 -9.26
CA GLY A 43 -17.00 35.49 -10.26
C GLY A 43 -15.65 34.81 -10.57
N LEU A 44 -15.31 33.73 -9.86
CA LEU A 44 -14.09 32.97 -10.11
C LEU A 44 -14.34 31.84 -11.10
N ILE A 45 -13.36 31.60 -11.96
CA ILE A 45 -13.35 30.43 -12.85
C ILE A 45 -13.01 29.21 -12.00
N ILE A 46 -14.03 28.44 -11.63
CA ILE A 46 -13.86 27.18 -10.92
C ILE A 46 -13.37 26.14 -11.93
N PRO A 47 -12.27 25.41 -11.63
CA PRO A 47 -11.79 24.35 -12.49
C PRO A 47 -12.77 23.19 -12.54
N GLU A 48 -12.94 22.60 -13.71
CA GLU A 48 -13.89 21.50 -13.93
C GLU A 48 -13.46 20.21 -13.22
N VAL A 49 -12.16 19.96 -13.08
CA VAL A 49 -11.62 18.76 -12.42
C VAL A 49 -10.49 19.15 -11.48
N LYS A 50 -10.47 18.55 -10.29
CA LYS A 50 -9.41 18.70 -9.29
C LYS A 50 -8.82 17.35 -8.91
N LEU A 51 -7.58 17.10 -9.32
CA LEU A 51 -6.84 15.91 -8.88
C LEU A 51 -6.26 16.11 -7.48
N ILE A 52 -6.42 15.09 -6.64
CA ILE A 52 -6.02 15.11 -5.22
C ILE A 52 -4.84 14.18 -4.98
N LYS A 53 -4.88 12.99 -5.58
CA LYS A 53 -3.91 11.93 -5.29
C LYS A 53 -3.68 11.05 -6.50
N LYS A 54 -2.42 10.65 -6.74
CA LYS A 54 -2.11 9.61 -7.74
C LYS A 54 -2.62 8.25 -7.24
N SER A 55 -3.28 7.52 -8.13
CA SER A 55 -3.70 6.16 -7.88
C SER A 55 -2.64 5.19 -8.40
N TYR A 56 -2.28 4.24 -7.56
CA TYR A 56 -1.39 3.15 -7.93
C TYR A 56 -2.14 1.82 -8.12
N GLU A 57 -3.46 1.86 -8.27
CA GLU A 57 -4.31 0.66 -8.29
C GLU A 57 -3.89 -0.32 -9.40
N GLU A 58 -3.62 0.16 -10.62
CA GLU A 58 -3.17 -0.70 -11.70
C GLU A 58 -1.85 -1.43 -11.36
N LYS A 59 -0.87 -0.70 -10.82
CA LYS A 59 0.40 -1.28 -10.36
C LYS A 59 0.18 -2.26 -9.20
N ARG A 60 -0.74 -1.96 -8.27
CA ARG A 60 -1.13 -2.87 -7.17
C ARG A 60 -1.70 -4.16 -7.70
N GLN A 61 -2.63 -4.11 -8.66
CA GLN A 61 -3.24 -5.30 -9.26
C GLN A 61 -2.19 -6.18 -9.94
N ARG A 62 -1.23 -5.57 -10.67
CA ARG A 62 -0.11 -6.31 -11.29
C ARG A 62 0.83 -6.96 -10.27
N LYS A 63 0.96 -6.38 -9.07
CA LYS A 63 1.83 -6.88 -7.99
C LYS A 63 1.13 -7.76 -6.95
N ARG A 64 -0.20 -7.89 -6.98
CA ARG A 64 -0.98 -8.59 -5.95
C ARG A 64 -0.52 -10.02 -5.70
N ASN A 65 -0.07 -10.71 -6.76
CA ASN A 65 0.39 -12.11 -6.69
C ASN A 65 1.92 -12.24 -6.61
N LYS A 66 2.66 -11.13 -6.57
CA LYS A 66 4.12 -11.17 -6.48
C LYS A 66 4.55 -11.27 -5.01
N PRO A 67 5.57 -12.08 -4.68
CA PRO A 67 6.09 -12.14 -3.32
C PRO A 67 6.64 -10.76 -2.91
N ARG A 68 6.51 -10.42 -1.63
CA ARG A 68 7.05 -9.18 -1.04
C ARG A 68 8.40 -9.46 -0.36
N SER A 69 9.28 -8.46 -0.36
CA SER A 69 10.59 -8.49 0.29
C SER A 69 10.54 -8.46 1.82
N TRP A 70 9.37 -8.20 2.39
CA TRP A 70 9.13 -8.07 3.82
C TRP A 70 7.93 -8.90 4.28
N LYS A 71 7.91 -9.22 5.57
CA LYS A 71 6.83 -9.94 6.25
C LYS A 71 6.53 -9.30 7.61
N LEU A 72 5.27 -9.44 8.04
CA LEU A 72 4.84 -9.14 9.40
C LEU A 72 4.79 -10.45 10.18
N LYS A 73 5.09 -10.40 11.48
CA LYS A 73 4.86 -11.51 12.40
C LYS A 73 3.61 -11.21 13.22
N SER A 74 2.61 -12.08 13.14
CA SER A 74 1.48 -12.05 14.05
C SER A 74 1.81 -12.83 15.33
N LEU A 75 1.30 -12.34 16.45
CA LEU A 75 1.24 -13.15 17.67
C LEU A 75 0.10 -14.16 17.54
N ILE A 76 0.30 -15.36 18.07
CA ILE A 76 -0.75 -16.36 18.17
C ILE A 76 -1.78 -15.82 19.15
N MET A 77 -2.94 -15.41 18.65
CA MET A 77 -4.07 -15.01 19.48
C MET A 77 -4.99 -16.22 19.64
N GLU A 78 -5.32 -16.59 20.88
CA GLU A 78 -6.39 -17.56 21.15
C GLU A 78 -7.73 -16.89 20.81
N ILE A 79 -8.21 -17.13 19.60
CA ILE A 79 -9.52 -16.64 19.18
C ILE A 79 -10.46 -17.82 19.09
N ASP A 80 -11.59 -17.71 19.80
CA ASP A 80 -12.64 -18.70 19.79
C ASP A 80 -13.24 -18.83 18.38
N ASN A 81 -12.80 -19.86 17.66
CA ASN A 81 -13.21 -20.15 16.29
C ASN A 81 -14.66 -20.66 16.18
N SER A 82 -15.36 -20.84 17.30
CA SER A 82 -16.73 -21.37 17.34
C SER A 82 -17.79 -20.48 16.70
N THR A 83 -17.48 -19.20 16.41
CA THR A 83 -18.41 -18.21 15.84
C THR A 83 -18.06 -17.77 14.41
N ARG A 84 -16.99 -18.31 13.81
CA ARG A 84 -16.42 -17.78 12.56
C ARG A 84 -16.87 -18.57 11.34
N GLY A 85 -17.87 -18.04 10.62
CA GLY A 85 -18.23 -18.52 9.29
C GLY A 85 -17.17 -18.14 8.23
N ARG A 86 -17.20 -18.82 7.07
CA ARG A 86 -16.28 -18.61 5.94
C ARG A 86 -16.16 -17.13 5.52
N ASP A 87 -17.28 -16.41 5.53
CA ASP A 87 -17.34 -14.98 5.18
C ASP A 87 -16.49 -14.10 6.12
N HIS A 88 -16.32 -14.51 7.38
CA HIS A 88 -15.52 -13.77 8.36
C HIS A 88 -14.02 -13.92 8.08
N GLU A 89 -13.59 -15.09 7.61
CA GLU A 89 -12.19 -15.36 7.27
C GLU A 89 -11.76 -14.56 6.04
N GLU A 90 -12.58 -14.58 4.97
CA GLU A 90 -12.33 -13.78 3.76
C GLU A 90 -12.25 -12.27 4.05
N LYS A 91 -13.06 -11.81 5.02
CA LYS A 91 -13.04 -10.42 5.47
C LYS A 91 -11.74 -10.09 6.21
N ILE A 92 -11.30 -10.95 7.14
CA ILE A 92 -10.01 -10.77 7.85
C ILE A 92 -8.86 -10.72 6.85
N ASP A 93 -8.82 -11.64 5.87
CA ASP A 93 -7.75 -11.66 4.87
C ASP A 93 -7.74 -10.39 4.01
N SER A 94 -8.93 -9.91 3.64
CA SER A 94 -9.09 -8.67 2.87
C SER A 94 -8.63 -7.44 3.66
N GLU A 95 -8.99 -7.36 4.94
CA GLU A 95 -8.57 -6.30 5.86
C GLU A 95 -7.06 -6.35 6.11
N TYR A 96 -6.48 -7.55 6.25
CA TYR A 96 -5.04 -7.74 6.42
C TYR A 96 -4.24 -7.31 5.18
N GLU A 97 -4.73 -7.62 3.97
CA GLU A 97 -4.11 -7.13 2.73
C GLU A 97 -4.30 -5.62 2.51
N GLN A 98 -5.40 -5.02 2.99
CA GLN A 98 -5.54 -3.56 3.02
C GLN A 98 -4.51 -2.93 3.96
N PHE A 99 -4.37 -3.48 5.16
CA PHE A 99 -3.38 -3.01 6.13
C PHE A 99 -1.95 -3.04 5.56
N LYS A 100 -1.55 -4.14 4.91
CA LYS A 100 -0.23 -4.21 4.23
C LYS A 100 -0.06 -3.12 3.16
N ARG A 101 -1.12 -2.77 2.44
CA ARG A 101 -1.07 -1.69 1.42
C ARG A 101 -0.86 -0.33 2.07
N ASP A 102 -1.53 -0.08 3.19
CA ASP A 102 -1.44 1.20 3.90
C ASP A 102 -0.03 1.40 4.50
N LEU A 103 0.63 0.33 4.97
CA LEU A 103 2.03 0.38 5.41
C LEU A 103 3.00 0.78 4.31
N VAL A 104 2.78 0.29 3.10
CA VAL A 104 3.61 0.63 1.93
C VAL A 104 3.42 2.10 1.56
N GLU A 105 2.18 2.57 1.59
CA GLU A 105 1.81 3.91 1.13
C GLU A 105 2.13 5.02 2.13
N ASN A 106 1.96 4.77 3.43
CA ASN A 106 2.12 5.79 4.45
C ASN A 106 3.33 5.48 5.36
N PRO A 107 4.44 6.23 5.24
CA PRO A 107 5.61 6.03 6.07
C PRO A 107 5.32 6.24 7.56
N GLU A 108 4.38 7.11 7.92
CA GLU A 108 4.00 7.37 9.32
C GLU A 108 3.39 6.13 10.00
N LEU A 109 2.67 5.30 9.24
CA LEU A 109 2.11 4.06 9.77
C LEU A 109 3.20 3.03 10.09
N ARG A 110 4.39 3.13 9.47
CA ARG A 110 5.49 2.18 9.67
C ARG A 110 6.23 2.40 10.98
N PHE A 111 6.21 3.62 11.53
CA PHE A 111 7.06 4.02 12.65
C PHE A 111 6.91 3.12 13.88
N ASN A 112 5.71 2.58 14.12
CA ASN A 112 5.41 1.73 15.28
C ASN A 112 5.23 0.24 14.92
N ILE A 113 5.67 -0.21 13.75
CA ILE A 113 5.43 -1.58 13.27
C ILE A 113 6.75 -2.28 12.93
N SER A 114 6.93 -3.47 13.51
CA SER A 114 8.10 -4.31 13.24
C SER A 114 7.94 -5.04 11.91
N LEU A 115 8.67 -4.57 10.89
CA LEU A 115 8.76 -5.18 9.57
C LEU A 115 10.01 -6.07 9.50
N TYR A 116 9.86 -7.31 9.03
CA TYR A 116 10.97 -8.26 8.95
C TYR A 116 11.33 -8.57 7.52
N ARG A 117 12.61 -8.82 7.24
CA ARG A 117 13.06 -9.26 5.92
C ARG A 117 12.52 -10.65 5.58
N ASN A 118 12.04 -10.81 4.36
CA ASN A 118 11.64 -12.11 3.83
C ASN A 118 12.84 -12.81 3.16
N LYS A 119 13.32 -13.93 3.75
CA LYS A 119 14.45 -14.72 3.22
C LYS A 119 14.12 -15.46 1.92
N GLU A 120 12.85 -15.79 1.71
CA GLU A 120 12.36 -16.52 0.53
C GLU A 120 12.14 -15.60 -0.69
N TYR A 121 12.23 -14.28 -0.49
CA TYR A 121 12.09 -13.32 -1.57
C TYR A 121 13.34 -13.36 -2.47
N GLN A 122 13.20 -13.95 -3.64
CA GLN A 122 14.16 -13.89 -4.74
C GLN A 122 13.83 -12.66 -5.61
N PRO A 123 14.69 -11.62 -5.65
CA PRO A 123 14.54 -10.52 -6.60
C PRO A 123 14.73 -11.10 -8.00
N SER A 124 13.64 -11.30 -8.74
CA SER A 124 13.76 -11.69 -10.15
C SER A 124 14.30 -10.50 -10.94
N GLU A 125 15.36 -10.72 -11.72
CA GLU A 125 16.04 -9.67 -12.52
C GLU A 125 15.07 -8.92 -13.46
N MET A 126 13.94 -9.53 -13.84
CA MET A 126 12.88 -8.90 -14.64
C MET A 126 12.02 -7.87 -13.88
N ALA A 127 11.96 -7.93 -12.54
CA ALA A 127 11.14 -7.00 -11.76
C ALA A 127 11.77 -5.59 -11.69
N SER A 128 13.09 -5.47 -11.88
CA SER A 128 13.82 -4.21 -11.75
C SER A 128 13.63 -3.25 -12.93
N ASN A 129 13.31 -3.75 -14.13
CA ASN A 129 13.36 -2.93 -15.35
C ASN A 129 12.00 -2.35 -15.79
N THR A 130 10.91 -2.67 -15.08
CA THR A 130 9.55 -2.22 -15.46
C THR A 130 8.79 -1.50 -14.33
N ASP A 131 9.28 -1.60 -13.10
CA ASP A 131 8.73 -0.86 -11.97
C ASP A 131 9.44 0.48 -11.85
N GLY A 132 8.91 1.48 -12.57
CA GLY A 132 9.37 2.86 -12.44
C GLY A 132 9.39 3.27 -10.97
N GLU A 133 10.51 3.89 -10.58
CA GLU A 133 10.93 4.43 -9.26
C GLU A 133 9.82 5.07 -8.40
N ASP A 134 8.71 5.50 -9.00
CA ASP A 134 7.63 6.24 -8.33
C ASP A 134 6.63 5.39 -7.52
N PHE A 135 6.74 4.06 -7.47
CA PHE A 135 5.81 3.26 -6.64
C PHE A 135 6.27 3.26 -5.18
N PRO A 136 5.41 3.64 -4.21
CA PRO A 136 5.77 3.60 -2.80
C PRO A 136 6.22 2.18 -2.42
N SER A 137 7.40 2.07 -1.84
CA SER A 137 7.98 0.79 -1.42
C SER A 137 8.59 0.93 -0.03
N ILE A 138 8.60 -0.18 0.70
CA ILE A 138 9.28 -0.25 1.99
C ILE A 138 10.76 -0.47 1.70
N ARG A 139 11.59 0.42 2.24
CA ARG A 139 13.04 0.39 2.06
C ARG A 139 13.64 -0.78 2.82
N ILE A 140 14.71 -1.36 2.29
CA ILE A 140 15.36 -2.53 2.90
C ILE A 140 15.97 -2.16 4.25
N GLU A 141 16.42 -0.91 4.40
CA GLU A 141 16.99 -0.35 5.61
C GLU A 141 15.97 -0.25 6.77
N GLU A 142 14.67 -0.21 6.45
CA GLU A 142 13.59 -0.20 7.45
C GLU A 142 13.26 -1.61 7.99
N LEU A 143 13.83 -2.67 7.40
CA LEU A 143 13.49 -4.05 7.72
C LEU A 143 14.44 -4.63 8.79
N LEU A 144 13.85 -5.26 9.80
CA LEU A 144 14.57 -6.01 10.81
C LEU A 144 15.07 -7.35 10.26
N ALA A 145 16.24 -7.76 10.72
CA ALA A 145 16.74 -9.11 10.51
C ALA A 145 15.88 -10.10 11.29
N ASP A 146 15.64 -11.28 10.68
CA ASP A 146 14.90 -12.33 11.35
C ASP A 146 15.82 -13.04 12.36
N LEU A 147 15.51 -12.95 13.64
CA LEU A 147 16.24 -13.63 14.71
C LEU A 147 15.64 -15.03 14.90
N GLU A 148 16.35 -16.05 14.41
CA GLU A 148 16.06 -17.46 14.67
C GLU A 148 16.98 -17.92 15.80
N LEU A 149 16.41 -18.21 16.97
CA LEU A 149 17.12 -18.89 18.05
C LEU A 149 17.13 -20.38 17.70
N SER A 150 18.26 -20.89 17.23
CA SER A 150 18.50 -22.33 17.15
C SER A 150 18.76 -22.85 18.56
N ASP A 151 17.95 -23.78 19.04
CA ASP A 151 18.12 -24.46 20.34
C ASP A 151 19.33 -25.44 20.37
N GLU A 152 20.40 -25.14 19.64
CA GLU A 152 21.59 -25.99 19.52
C GLU A 152 22.84 -25.28 20.03
N GLU A 153 23.16 -25.54 21.31
CA GLU A 153 24.49 -25.74 21.93
C GLU A 153 24.51 -25.27 23.40
N MET A 154 23.91 -26.06 24.27
CA MET A 154 24.40 -26.28 25.65
C MET A 154 24.50 -27.79 25.87
N GLY A 155 25.29 -28.44 25.01
CA GLY A 155 25.65 -29.84 25.11
C GLY A 155 27.11 -29.99 25.54
N ASP A 156 27.29 -30.66 26.67
CA ASP A 156 28.54 -31.26 27.18
C ASP A 156 29.56 -30.35 27.92
N GLY A 157 29.37 -30.28 29.24
CA GLY A 157 30.44 -30.07 30.21
C GLY A 157 30.71 -31.35 31.01
N SER A 158 31.40 -32.30 30.38
CA SER A 158 32.01 -33.51 30.94
C SER A 158 32.62 -33.32 32.34
N THR A 159 32.28 -34.23 33.27
CA THR A 159 33.26 -35.10 33.98
C THR A 159 32.50 -36.07 34.89
N ARG A 160 32.41 -37.33 34.44
CA ARG A 160 32.26 -38.49 35.32
C ARG A 160 33.58 -39.27 35.25
N GLU A 161 34.36 -39.17 36.31
CA GLU A 161 35.28 -40.21 36.78
C GLU A 161 35.17 -40.30 38.30
#